data_AF-A0A9D3ACR2-F1
#
_entry.id   AF-A0A9D3ACR2-F1
#
_cell.length_a   1.000
_cell.length_b   1.000
_cell.length_c   1.000
_cell.angle_alpha   90.00
_cell.angle_beta   90.00
_cell.angle_gamma   90.00
#
_symmetry.space_group_name_H-M   'P 1'
#
loop_
_entity.id
_entity.type
_entity.pdbx_description
1 polymer ?
#
loop_
_entity_poly.entity_id
_entity_poly.type
_entity_poly.pdbx_seq_one_letter_code
_entity_poly.pdbx_strand_id
1 'polypeptide(L)'
;MSELDERVRRAFDDVVVPDDVKRATLSFIARIAEEGGQDAPTVSAHASSSERFVLRREGRETRGRAFSLSRRMFALAACLVLAVVGFGGFSVYAQPTAYVGIDVNPSIELGVNRFGIVVETTALNDDGRALLDAVPLVGRNYVDALTSLTQSDAFEPYAQEGSFVEISVASDNERQGADIRRQSDACLGKLPCRSACHAVDSATREAAASAGMGVGRYRAALELMELDPEVTLEECKNLSMRQMRDRIAALSGDGVERETPDSVGSRDACGRGECQGSGEKADEHRYGREGKRGGINSGDDGENAGA
;
A
#
# COMPACT_ATOMS: atom_id res chain seq x y z
N MET A 1 13.56 -0.74 34.48
CA MET A 1 14.54 -1.75 34.05
C MET A 1 13.88 -3.11 34.24
N SER A 2 13.91 -3.98 33.24
CA SER A 2 13.19 -5.26 33.29
C SER A 2 14.00 -6.31 34.05
N GLU A 3 13.31 -7.25 34.70
CA GLU A 3 13.89 -8.37 35.46
C GLU A 3 14.81 -9.26 34.60
N LEU A 4 14.58 -9.27 33.28
CA LEU A 4 15.41 -9.96 32.30
C LEU A 4 16.80 -9.33 32.15
N ASP A 5 16.86 -8.00 32.17
CA ASP A 5 18.11 -7.24 32.00
C ASP A 5 19.05 -7.47 33.19
N GLU A 6 18.49 -7.61 34.39
CA GLU A 6 19.24 -7.87 35.61
C GLU A 6 19.77 -9.32 35.66
N ARG A 7 18.99 -10.30 35.16
CA ARG A 7 19.44 -11.70 35.03
C ARG A 7 20.55 -11.86 34.00
N VAL A 8 20.45 -11.18 32.86
CA VAL A 8 21.49 -11.24 31.81
C VAL A 8 22.80 -10.63 32.31
N ARG A 9 22.72 -9.52 33.04
CA ARG A 9 23.90 -8.86 33.59
C ARG A 9 24.60 -9.71 34.67
N ARG A 10 23.82 -10.33 35.56
CA ARG A 10 24.34 -11.22 36.60
C ARG A 10 24.99 -12.48 36.02
N ALA A 11 24.41 -13.04 34.96
CA ALA A 11 24.97 -14.20 34.27
C ALA A 11 26.33 -13.92 33.60
N PHE A 12 26.61 -12.67 33.22
CA PHE A 12 27.91 -12.27 32.67
C PHE A 12 28.95 -11.99 33.75
N ASP A 13 28.55 -11.40 34.88
CA ASP A 13 29.46 -11.09 35.99
C ASP A 13 29.96 -12.37 36.72
N ASP A 14 29.19 -13.47 36.67
CA ASP A 14 29.57 -14.76 37.26
C ASP A 14 30.55 -15.57 36.39
N VAL A 15 30.89 -15.11 35.18
CA VAL A 15 31.87 -15.79 34.32
C VAL A 15 33.29 -15.39 34.72
N VAL A 16 33.82 -16.09 35.72
CA VAL A 16 35.20 -15.94 36.14
C VAL A 16 36.08 -16.98 35.46
N VAL A 17 37.06 -16.52 34.68
CA VAL A 17 38.05 -17.42 34.08
C VAL A 17 38.88 -18.08 35.19
N PRO A 18 38.94 -19.43 35.24
CA PRO A 18 39.71 -20.16 36.23
C PRO A 18 41.19 -19.75 36.26
N ASP A 19 41.76 -19.64 37.46
CA ASP A 19 43.12 -19.08 37.64
C ASP A 19 44.24 -19.98 37.08
N ASP A 20 43.97 -21.27 36.92
CA ASP A 20 44.81 -22.22 36.20
C ASP A 20 44.90 -21.89 34.70
N VAL A 21 43.80 -21.47 34.08
CA VAL A 21 43.79 -21.04 32.67
C VAL A 21 44.55 -19.72 32.50
N LYS A 22 44.41 -18.78 33.45
CA LYS A 22 45.18 -17.53 33.43
C LYS A 22 46.68 -17.81 33.57
N ARG A 23 47.09 -18.67 34.51
CA ARG A 23 48.50 -19.03 34.72
C ARG A 23 49.06 -19.81 33.54
N ALA A 24 48.31 -20.75 32.97
CA ALA A 24 48.70 -21.50 31.78
C ALA A 24 48.94 -20.55 30.59
N THR A 25 48.03 -19.59 30.37
CA THR A 25 48.14 -18.60 29.28
C THR A 25 49.33 -17.67 29.48
N LEU A 26 49.56 -17.17 30.71
CA LEU A 26 50.72 -16.32 31.00
C LEU A 26 52.04 -17.09 30.87
N SER A 27 52.08 -18.36 31.29
CA SER A 27 53.26 -19.21 31.11
C SER A 27 53.52 -19.53 29.63
N PHE A 28 52.47 -19.68 28.81
CA PHE A 28 52.58 -19.89 27.37
C PHE A 28 53.08 -18.63 26.64
N ILE A 29 52.61 -17.44 27.05
CA ILE A 29 53.09 -16.17 26.51
C ILE A 29 54.54 -15.91 26.91
N ALA A 30 54.92 -16.19 28.17
CA ALA A 30 56.30 -16.09 28.62
C ALA A 30 57.21 -17.07 27.88
N ARG A 31 56.75 -18.30 27.65
CA ARG A 31 57.47 -19.32 26.88
C ARG A 31 57.67 -18.93 25.41
N ILE A 32 56.68 -18.33 24.77
CA ILE A 32 56.82 -17.81 23.39
C ILE A 32 57.79 -16.61 23.35
N ALA A 33 57.81 -15.78 24.40
CA ALA A 33 58.74 -14.67 24.50
C ALA A 33 60.20 -15.13 24.74
N GLU A 34 60.40 -16.26 25.42
CA GLU A 34 61.73 -16.88 25.64
C GLU A 34 62.18 -17.77 24.48
N GLU A 35 61.28 -18.48 23.79
CA GLU A 35 61.57 -19.36 22.65
C GLU A 35 61.70 -18.60 21.30
N GLY A 36 61.40 -17.29 21.24
CA GLY A 36 61.56 -16.44 20.05
C GLY A 36 62.97 -15.87 19.82
N GLY A 37 63.96 -16.31 20.60
CA GLY A 37 65.29 -15.72 20.67
C GLY A 37 66.44 -16.69 20.48
N GLN A 38 66.39 -17.61 19.52
CA GLN A 38 67.54 -18.45 19.15
C GLN A 38 67.33 -19.10 17.78
N ASP A 39 67.95 -18.55 16.73
CA ASP A 39 68.42 -19.29 15.55
C ASP A 39 69.23 -18.36 14.62
N ALA A 40 70.56 -18.33 14.81
CA ALA A 40 71.55 -18.22 13.72
C ALA A 40 72.96 -18.56 14.26
N PRO A 41 73.74 -19.40 13.55
CA PRO A 41 74.89 -20.10 14.09
C PRO A 41 76.20 -19.31 14.06
N THR A 42 77.07 -19.68 14.99
CA THR A 42 78.46 -19.28 15.13
C THR A 42 79.33 -19.99 14.09
N VAL A 43 80.08 -19.25 13.26
CA VAL A 43 81.33 -19.73 12.66
C VAL A 43 82.39 -18.63 12.76
N SER A 44 83.53 -19.03 13.30
CA SER A 44 84.74 -18.23 13.58
C SER A 44 85.36 -17.59 12.34
N ALA A 45 85.81 -16.34 12.49
CA ALA A 45 87.08 -15.88 11.90
C ALA A 45 87.65 -14.69 12.70
N HIS A 46 88.81 -14.91 13.31
CA HIS A 46 89.71 -13.86 13.79
C HIS A 46 90.28 -13.07 12.60
N ALA A 47 90.18 -11.73 12.62
CA ALA A 47 91.25 -10.82 12.21
C ALA A 47 90.88 -9.35 12.52
N SER A 48 91.53 -8.80 13.55
CA SER A 48 92.17 -7.49 13.61
C SER A 48 91.54 -6.25 12.92
N SER A 49 91.10 -5.33 13.78
CA SER A 49 91.47 -3.89 13.79
C SER A 49 90.68 -2.86 12.96
N SER A 50 90.43 -1.77 13.68
CA SER A 50 90.28 -0.35 13.27
C SER A 50 88.88 0.21 13.00
N GLU A 51 88.48 1.06 13.95
CA GLU A 51 87.77 2.35 13.81
C GLU A 51 86.23 2.41 13.71
N ARG A 52 85.66 2.79 14.87
CA ARG A 52 84.62 3.81 15.08
C ARG A 52 83.86 4.31 13.84
N PHE A 53 82.57 4.00 13.78
CA PHE A 53 81.58 4.94 13.26
C PHE A 53 80.21 4.68 13.90
N VAL A 54 79.81 5.61 14.78
CA VAL A 54 78.49 5.67 15.39
C VAL A 54 77.53 6.20 14.33
N LEU A 55 76.58 5.36 13.87
CA LEU A 55 75.38 5.87 13.23
C LEU A 55 74.13 5.09 13.64
N ARG A 56 73.25 5.86 14.30
CA ARG A 56 71.83 5.97 13.97
C ARG A 56 70.94 4.76 14.29
N ARG A 57 70.47 4.76 15.54
CA ARG A 57 69.24 4.09 15.97
C ARG A 57 68.05 4.74 15.26
N GLU A 58 67.49 4.08 14.25
CA GLU A 58 66.17 4.40 13.72
C GLU A 58 65.14 3.40 14.24
N GLY A 59 64.13 3.95 14.91
CA GLY A 59 63.03 3.21 15.51
C GLY A 59 62.17 2.51 14.45
N ARG A 60 61.69 1.32 14.80
CA ARG A 60 60.71 0.59 13.98
C ARG A 60 59.37 0.60 14.70
N GLU A 61 58.43 1.26 14.02
CA GLU A 61 57.11 1.67 14.48
C GLU A 61 56.19 0.49 14.86
N THR A 62 55.42 0.69 15.94
CA THR A 62 54.33 -0.19 16.38
C THR A 62 53.15 -0.11 15.41
N ARG A 63 53.12 -1.02 14.42
CA ARG A 63 52.09 -1.07 13.36
C ARG A 63 50.97 -2.08 13.62
N GLY A 64 50.51 -2.19 14.87
CA GLY A 64 49.55 -3.23 15.29
C GLY A 64 48.15 -2.76 15.73
N ARG A 65 47.92 -1.45 15.92
CA ARG A 65 46.66 -0.95 16.52
C ARG A 65 45.66 -0.30 15.54
N ALA A 66 46.05 -0.05 14.30
CA ALA A 66 45.20 0.65 13.32
C ALA A 66 44.15 -0.24 12.65
N PHE A 67 44.33 -1.57 12.64
CA PHE A 67 43.45 -2.49 11.91
C PHE A 67 42.14 -2.85 12.65
N SER A 68 42.08 -2.66 13.97
CA SER A 68 40.85 -2.93 14.77
C SER A 68 39.91 -1.72 14.84
N LEU A 69 40.46 -0.50 14.75
CA LEU A 69 39.67 0.74 14.71
C LEU A 69 39.00 0.91 13.34
N SER A 70 39.68 0.56 12.24
CA SER A 70 39.08 0.61 10.90
C SER A 70 37.90 -0.36 10.76
N ARG A 71 38.00 -1.60 11.26
CA ARG A 71 36.88 -2.57 11.25
C ARG A 71 35.68 -2.09 12.06
N ARG A 72 35.89 -1.45 13.23
CA ARG A 72 34.81 -0.86 14.03
C ARG A 72 34.15 0.32 13.30
N MET A 73 34.93 1.15 12.61
CA MET A 73 34.41 2.24 11.78
C MET A 73 33.62 1.71 10.57
N PHE A 74 34.05 0.64 9.92
CA PHE A 74 33.29 -0.02 8.86
C PHE A 74 31.99 -0.64 9.36
N ALA A 75 32.02 -1.28 10.54
CA ALA A 75 30.81 -1.83 11.16
C ALA A 75 29.81 -0.71 11.52
N LEU A 76 30.28 0.40 12.12
CA LEU A 76 29.45 1.56 12.42
C LEU A 76 28.88 2.20 11.14
N ALA A 77 29.69 2.34 10.09
CA ALA A 77 29.24 2.84 8.80
C ALA A 77 28.19 1.92 8.17
N ALA A 78 28.37 0.60 8.21
CA ALA A 78 27.39 -0.36 7.73
C ALA A 78 26.08 -0.29 8.54
N CYS A 79 26.15 -0.20 9.87
CA CYS A 79 24.97 0.01 10.71
C CYS A 79 24.24 1.31 10.39
N LEU A 80 24.97 2.40 10.11
CA LEU A 80 24.39 3.70 9.75
C LEU A 80 23.72 3.63 8.37
N VAL A 81 24.34 2.97 7.38
CA VAL A 81 23.72 2.71 6.08
C VAL A 81 22.46 1.87 6.23
N LEU A 82 22.48 0.78 7.02
CA LEU A 82 21.30 -0.03 7.29
C LEU A 82 20.21 0.77 8.02
N ALA A 83 20.58 1.65 8.94
CA ALA A 83 19.63 2.52 9.63
C ALA A 83 19.00 3.52 8.66
N VAL A 84 19.79 4.14 7.76
CA VAL A 84 19.29 5.09 6.75
C VAL A 84 18.41 4.39 5.72
N VAL A 85 18.83 3.22 5.23
CA VAL A 85 18.05 2.43 4.26
C VAL A 85 16.79 1.86 4.91
N GLY A 86 16.90 1.33 6.13
CA GLY A 86 15.77 0.79 6.88
C GLY A 86 14.74 1.86 7.22
N PHE A 87 15.17 2.97 7.81
CA PHE A 87 14.27 4.06 8.22
C PHE A 87 13.76 4.87 7.02
N GLY A 88 14.62 5.18 6.05
CA GLY A 88 14.24 5.90 4.84
C GLY A 88 13.33 5.07 3.94
N GLY A 89 13.63 3.78 3.76
CA GLY A 89 12.78 2.85 3.02
C GLY A 89 11.43 2.62 3.68
N PHE A 90 11.40 2.48 5.02
CA PHE A 90 10.16 2.34 5.77
C PHE A 90 9.29 3.60 5.67
N SER A 91 9.88 4.79 5.73
CA SER A 91 9.14 6.06 5.59
C SER A 91 8.46 6.16 4.23
N VAL A 92 9.15 5.80 3.14
CA VAL A 92 8.58 5.80 1.78
C VAL A 92 7.47 4.75 1.62
N TYR A 93 7.58 3.64 2.33
CA TYR A 93 6.57 2.59 2.36
C TYR A 93 5.33 2.98 3.19
N ALA A 94 5.53 3.63 4.32
CA ALA A 94 4.45 3.96 5.26
C ALA A 94 3.66 5.22 4.88
N GLN A 95 4.15 6.05 3.95
CA GLN A 95 3.45 7.27 3.55
C GLN A 95 2.30 7.02 2.57
N PRO A 96 1.09 7.54 2.86
CA PRO A 96 -0.01 7.52 1.91
C PRO A 96 0.30 8.43 0.71
N THR A 97 -0.06 7.99 -0.49
CA THR A 97 0.09 8.75 -1.75
C THR A 97 -1.26 8.97 -2.45
N ALA A 98 -2.29 8.28 -1.98
CA ALA A 98 -3.68 8.48 -2.35
C ALA A 98 -4.56 8.37 -1.09
N TYR A 99 -5.68 9.10 -1.08
CA TYR A 99 -6.70 9.05 -0.04
C TYR A 99 -8.02 8.62 -0.67
N VAL A 100 -8.67 7.64 -0.05
CA VAL A 100 -9.93 7.06 -0.52
C VAL A 100 -10.99 7.26 0.54
N GLY A 101 -11.88 8.22 0.32
CA GLY A 101 -13.08 8.43 1.14
C GLY A 101 -14.18 7.46 0.74
N ILE A 102 -14.85 6.84 1.72
CA ILE A 102 -16.01 5.97 1.52
C ILE A 102 -17.17 6.53 2.35
N ASP A 103 -18.25 6.93 1.68
CA ASP A 103 -19.36 7.68 2.26
C ASP A 103 -20.71 6.99 2.00
N VAL A 104 -21.36 6.58 3.08
CA VAL A 104 -22.77 6.13 3.11
C VAL A 104 -23.43 6.69 4.36
N ASN A 105 -22.96 6.18 5.49
CA ASN A 105 -23.20 6.44 6.91
C ASN A 105 -22.82 5.13 7.64
N PRO A 106 -21.59 4.63 7.41
CA PRO A 106 -20.36 5.28 7.90
C PRO A 106 -19.68 6.19 6.89
N SER A 107 -18.79 7.05 7.41
CA SER A 107 -17.87 7.91 6.64
C SER A 107 -16.44 7.67 7.13
N ILE A 108 -15.60 7.13 6.26
CA ILE A 108 -14.22 6.75 6.56
C ILE A 108 -13.28 7.20 5.44
N GLU A 109 -12.00 7.40 5.76
CA GLU A 109 -10.94 7.68 4.78
C GLU A 109 -9.81 6.64 4.92
N LEU A 110 -9.34 6.11 3.80
CA LEU A 110 -8.21 5.19 3.72
C LEU A 110 -7.02 5.90 3.07
N GLY A 111 -5.87 5.92 3.75
CA GLY A 111 -4.60 6.33 3.17
C GLY A 111 -3.93 5.15 2.49
N VAL A 112 -3.77 5.21 1.17
CA VAL A 112 -3.18 4.15 0.34
C VAL A 112 -1.82 4.59 -0.16
N ASN A 113 -0.78 3.81 0.11
CA ASN A 113 0.57 4.10 -0.36
C ASN A 113 0.75 3.75 -1.85
N ARG A 114 1.92 4.08 -2.41
CA ARG A 114 2.29 3.81 -3.81
C ARG A 114 2.24 2.33 -4.23
N PHE A 115 2.26 1.42 -3.26
CA PHE A 115 2.21 -0.03 -3.47
C PHE A 115 0.78 -0.57 -3.43
N GLY A 116 -0.22 0.29 -3.30
CA GLY A 116 -1.61 -0.10 -3.17
C GLY A 116 -1.94 -0.73 -1.81
N ILE A 117 -1.18 -0.41 -0.76
CA ILE A 117 -1.39 -0.91 0.59
C ILE A 117 -2.03 0.19 1.43
N VAL A 118 -3.06 -0.17 2.21
CA VAL A 118 -3.68 0.71 3.19
C VAL A 118 -2.70 0.89 4.35
N VAL A 119 -2.19 2.10 4.53
CA VAL A 119 -1.21 2.43 5.58
C VAL A 119 -1.84 3.27 6.70
N GLU A 120 -3.01 3.85 6.44
CA GLU A 120 -3.73 4.72 7.37
C GLU A 120 -5.24 4.55 7.19
N THR A 121 -5.99 4.70 8.28
CA THR A 121 -7.45 4.71 8.30
C THR A 121 -7.95 5.77 9.25
N THR A 122 -8.90 6.59 8.81
CA THR A 122 -9.48 7.68 9.60
C THR A 122 -11.00 7.54 9.63
N ALA A 123 -11.59 7.53 10.81
CA ALA A 123 -13.04 7.63 10.99
C ALA A 123 -13.46 9.10 10.94
N LEU A 124 -14.46 9.42 10.11
CA LEU A 124 -15.01 10.78 9.98
C LEU A 124 -16.33 10.96 10.73
N ASN A 125 -16.96 9.86 11.16
CA ASN A 125 -18.12 9.84 12.06
C ASN A 125 -18.10 8.62 13.00
N ASP A 126 -19.04 8.57 13.95
CA ASP A 126 -19.12 7.50 14.95
C ASP A 126 -19.38 6.12 14.32
N ASP A 127 -20.27 6.04 13.32
CA ASP A 127 -20.50 4.81 12.56
C ASP A 127 -19.21 4.33 11.86
N GLY A 128 -18.42 5.27 11.32
CA GLY A 128 -17.13 4.98 10.70
C GLY A 128 -16.12 4.44 11.70
N ARG A 129 -16.15 4.94 12.94
CA ARG A 129 -15.32 4.40 14.02
C ARG A 129 -15.71 2.97 14.36
N ALA A 130 -17.00 2.71 14.53
CA ALA A 130 -17.50 1.36 14.80
C ALA A 130 -17.13 0.38 13.68
N LEU A 131 -17.21 0.81 12.42
CA LEU A 131 -16.81 0.01 11.26
C LEU A 131 -15.31 -0.31 11.26
N LEU A 132 -14.44 0.68 11.49
CA LEU A 132 -12.99 0.48 11.50
C LEU A 132 -12.51 -0.35 12.70
N ASP A 133 -13.21 -0.28 13.84
CA ASP A 133 -12.93 -1.13 15.00
C ASP A 133 -13.30 -2.60 14.72
N ALA A 134 -14.36 -2.85 13.94
CA ALA A 134 -14.80 -4.19 13.55
C ALA A 134 -13.95 -4.81 12.43
N VAL A 135 -13.46 -4.00 11.49
CA VAL A 135 -12.77 -4.47 10.29
C VAL A 135 -11.38 -3.81 10.18
N PRO A 136 -10.30 -4.48 10.64
CA PRO A 136 -8.95 -3.92 10.54
C PRO A 136 -8.43 -3.94 9.09
N LEU A 137 -8.21 -2.75 8.53
CA LEU A 137 -7.82 -2.56 7.13
C LEU A 137 -6.33 -2.27 6.92
N VAL A 138 -5.64 -1.69 7.91
CA VAL A 138 -4.22 -1.29 7.80
C VAL A 138 -3.34 -2.52 7.54
N GLY A 139 -2.39 -2.37 6.60
CA GLY A 139 -1.46 -3.41 6.17
C GLY A 139 -1.99 -4.30 5.04
N ARG A 140 -3.26 -4.17 4.63
CA ARG A 140 -3.85 -4.93 3.52
C ARG A 140 -3.63 -4.21 2.19
N ASN A 141 -3.60 -4.97 1.09
CA ASN A 141 -3.78 -4.37 -0.23
C ASN A 141 -5.16 -3.72 -0.33
N TYR A 142 -5.29 -2.62 -1.07
CA TYR A 142 -6.51 -1.85 -1.22
C TYR A 142 -7.71 -2.70 -1.67
N VAL A 143 -7.52 -3.60 -2.64
CA VAL A 143 -8.60 -4.48 -3.13
C VAL A 143 -9.07 -5.42 -2.04
N ASP A 144 -8.13 -6.01 -1.29
CA ASP A 144 -8.44 -6.92 -0.19
C ASP A 144 -9.09 -6.18 0.97
N ALA A 145 -8.65 -4.95 1.26
CA ALA A 145 -9.25 -4.08 2.27
C ALA A 145 -10.69 -3.73 1.91
N LEU A 146 -10.95 -3.26 0.69
CA LEU A 146 -12.29 -2.91 0.23
C LEU A 146 -13.21 -4.15 0.16
N THR A 147 -12.69 -5.29 -0.26
CA THR A 147 -13.43 -6.56 -0.27
C THR A 147 -13.76 -7.01 1.16
N SER A 148 -12.78 -6.99 2.07
CA SER A 148 -12.99 -7.34 3.48
C SER A 148 -14.01 -6.41 4.15
N LEU A 149 -13.97 -5.11 3.82
CA LEU A 149 -14.92 -4.12 4.29
C LEU A 149 -16.32 -4.44 3.79
N THR A 150 -16.50 -4.53 2.47
CA THR A 150 -17.81 -4.70 1.84
C THR A 150 -18.47 -6.05 2.08
N GLN A 151 -17.70 -7.08 2.43
CA GLN A 151 -18.20 -8.41 2.79
C GLN A 151 -18.35 -8.62 4.30
N SER A 152 -18.06 -7.61 5.13
CA SER A 152 -18.22 -7.71 6.57
C SER A 152 -19.66 -7.54 7.02
N ASP A 153 -20.05 -8.28 8.06
CA ASP A 153 -21.35 -8.11 8.74
C ASP A 153 -21.52 -6.67 9.27
N ALA A 154 -20.41 -5.99 9.61
CA ALA A 154 -20.42 -4.60 10.05
C ALA A 154 -20.80 -3.61 8.93
N PHE A 155 -20.51 -3.94 7.66
CA PHE A 155 -20.84 -3.09 6.52
C PHE A 155 -22.19 -3.44 5.89
N GLU A 156 -22.65 -4.68 6.03
CA GLU A 156 -23.87 -5.21 5.44
C GLU A 156 -25.10 -4.28 5.59
N PRO A 157 -25.39 -3.66 6.76
CA PRO A 157 -26.55 -2.80 6.93
C PRO A 157 -26.51 -1.54 6.05
N TYR A 158 -25.32 -1.13 5.61
CA TYR A 158 -25.11 0.10 4.85
C TYR A 158 -25.12 -0.14 3.33
N ALA A 159 -25.02 -1.39 2.88
CA ALA A 159 -24.96 -1.76 1.45
C ALA A 159 -26.26 -2.40 0.92
N GLN A 160 -27.39 -2.20 1.58
CA GLN A 160 -28.69 -2.78 1.21
C GLN A 160 -29.35 -2.12 0.00
N GLU A 161 -30.37 -2.78 -0.56
CA GLU A 161 -31.18 -2.24 -1.65
C GLU A 161 -31.84 -0.90 -1.22
N GLY A 162 -31.48 0.18 -1.91
CA GLY A 162 -31.89 1.54 -1.57
C GLY A 162 -30.84 2.38 -0.84
N SER A 163 -29.71 1.80 -0.41
CA SER A 163 -28.54 2.56 0.04
C SER A 163 -27.80 3.21 -1.15
N PHE A 164 -26.95 4.19 -0.83
CA PHE A 164 -26.06 4.83 -1.79
C PHE A 164 -24.64 4.86 -1.23
N VAL A 165 -23.71 4.18 -1.89
CA VAL A 165 -22.28 4.12 -1.52
C VAL A 165 -21.47 5.00 -2.46
N GLU A 166 -20.80 6.00 -1.92
CA GLU A 166 -19.89 6.84 -2.69
C GLU A 166 -18.44 6.60 -2.30
N ILE A 167 -17.57 6.46 -3.30
CA ILE A 167 -16.12 6.41 -3.11
C ILE A 167 -15.48 7.63 -3.79
N SER A 168 -14.73 8.42 -3.03
CA SER A 168 -13.98 9.57 -3.53
C SER A 168 -12.47 9.27 -3.46
N VAL A 169 -11.76 9.46 -4.56
CA VAL A 169 -10.32 9.15 -4.67
C VAL A 169 -9.51 10.42 -4.95
N ALA A 170 -8.70 10.85 -3.97
CA ALA A 170 -7.70 11.90 -4.11
C ALA A 170 -6.32 11.28 -4.31
N SER A 171 -5.59 11.63 -5.36
CA SER A 171 -4.25 11.10 -5.62
C SER A 171 -3.43 12.08 -6.43
N ASP A 172 -2.18 12.31 -6.00
CA ASP A 172 -1.22 13.14 -6.75
C ASP A 172 -0.64 12.38 -7.97
N ASN A 173 -0.90 11.08 -8.06
CA ASN A 173 -0.52 10.23 -9.18
C ASN A 173 -1.78 9.78 -9.94
N GLU A 174 -1.95 10.26 -11.17
CA GLU A 174 -3.11 9.97 -12.01
C GLU A 174 -3.28 8.48 -12.31
N ARG A 175 -2.19 7.75 -12.54
CA ARG A 175 -2.24 6.30 -12.82
C ARG A 175 -2.73 5.54 -11.61
N GLN A 176 -2.14 5.81 -10.44
CA GLN A 176 -2.56 5.21 -9.18
C GLN A 176 -4.03 5.53 -8.88
N GLY A 177 -4.44 6.80 -9.06
CA GLY A 177 -5.83 7.21 -8.86
C GLY A 177 -6.79 6.50 -9.80
N ALA A 178 -6.42 6.32 -11.08
CA ALA A 178 -7.23 5.59 -12.05
C ALA A 178 -7.34 4.10 -11.70
N ASP A 179 -6.25 3.46 -11.28
CA ASP A 179 -6.23 2.06 -10.87
C ASP A 179 -7.13 1.83 -9.64
N ILE A 180 -7.02 2.69 -8.63
CA ILE A 180 -7.87 2.65 -7.43
C ILE A 180 -9.34 2.79 -7.83
N ARG A 181 -9.71 3.81 -8.62
CA ARG A 181 -11.10 3.99 -9.06
C ARG A 181 -11.65 2.78 -9.81
N ARG A 182 -10.88 2.22 -10.75
CA ARG A 182 -11.27 1.01 -11.48
C ARG A 182 -11.52 -0.17 -10.53
N GLN A 183 -10.68 -0.32 -9.51
CA GLN A 183 -10.83 -1.36 -8.49
C GLN A 183 -12.05 -1.10 -7.60
N SER A 184 -12.30 0.15 -7.22
CA SER A 184 -13.51 0.60 -6.52
C SER A 184 -14.77 0.23 -7.29
N ASP A 185 -14.87 0.66 -8.56
CA ASP A 185 -16.03 0.40 -9.42
C ASP A 185 -16.31 -1.09 -9.56
N ALA A 186 -15.26 -1.91 -9.76
CA ALA A 186 -15.38 -3.35 -9.87
C ALA A 186 -15.86 -4.02 -8.57
N CYS A 187 -15.55 -3.45 -7.40
CA CYS A 187 -16.02 -3.93 -6.11
C CYS A 187 -17.47 -3.47 -5.86
N LEU A 188 -17.74 -2.18 -6.07
CA LEU A 188 -19.05 -1.56 -5.91
C LEU A 188 -20.11 -2.18 -6.81
N GLY A 189 -19.77 -2.57 -8.04
CA GLY A 189 -20.67 -3.24 -8.97
C GLY A 189 -21.16 -4.62 -8.52
N LYS A 190 -20.61 -5.18 -7.43
CA LYS A 190 -21.07 -6.43 -6.81
C LYS A 190 -22.08 -6.21 -5.68
N LEU A 191 -22.23 -4.96 -5.22
CA LEU A 191 -23.14 -4.63 -4.14
C LEU A 191 -24.58 -4.49 -4.68
N PRO A 192 -25.60 -4.83 -3.87
CA PRO A 192 -27.00 -4.71 -4.30
C PRO A 192 -27.53 -3.25 -4.22
N CYS A 193 -26.67 -2.28 -3.93
CA CYS A 193 -27.03 -0.87 -3.73
C CYS A 193 -26.56 0.03 -4.88
N ARG A 194 -27.12 1.25 -4.93
CA ARG A 194 -26.60 2.29 -5.84
C ARG A 194 -25.21 2.71 -5.36
N SER A 195 -24.33 3.04 -6.30
CA SER A 195 -22.98 3.45 -5.96
C SER A 195 -22.37 4.36 -7.01
N ALA A 196 -21.35 5.11 -6.60
CA ALA A 196 -20.57 5.96 -7.50
C ALA A 196 -19.11 6.04 -7.02
N CYS A 197 -18.17 6.16 -7.96
CA CYS A 197 -16.77 6.42 -7.68
C CYS A 197 -16.30 7.66 -8.44
N HIS A 198 -15.63 8.59 -7.77
CA HIS A 198 -15.16 9.82 -8.38
C HIS A 198 -13.72 10.15 -8.05
N ALA A 199 -13.03 10.78 -9.01
CA ALA A 199 -11.77 11.46 -8.73
C ALA A 199 -12.07 12.80 -8.04
N VAL A 200 -11.25 13.16 -7.05
CA VAL A 200 -11.28 14.44 -6.35
C VAL A 200 -9.88 15.04 -6.29
N ASP A 201 -9.79 16.35 -6.29
CA ASP A 201 -8.55 17.05 -5.99
C ASP A 201 -8.30 17.13 -4.47
N SER A 202 -7.06 17.44 -4.10
CA SER A 202 -6.63 17.58 -2.71
C SER A 202 -7.33 18.74 -1.99
N ALA A 203 -7.63 19.83 -2.70
CA ALA A 203 -8.29 21.01 -2.13
C ALA A 203 -9.74 20.68 -1.69
N THR A 204 -10.48 19.90 -2.48
CA THR A 204 -11.84 19.45 -2.18
C THR A 204 -11.83 18.50 -0.98
N ARG A 205 -10.85 17.60 -0.89
CA ARG A 205 -10.66 16.73 0.28
C ARG A 205 -10.41 17.54 1.55
N GLU A 206 -9.53 18.54 1.48
CA GLU A 206 -9.22 19.43 2.62
C GLU A 206 -10.42 20.30 3.03
N ALA A 207 -11.19 20.80 2.06
CA ALA A 207 -12.41 21.54 2.31
C ALA A 207 -13.48 20.67 3.00
N ALA A 208 -13.65 19.42 2.54
CA ALA A 208 -14.56 18.46 3.18
C ALA A 208 -14.17 18.18 4.64
N ALA A 209 -12.87 17.92 4.88
CA ALA A 209 -12.33 17.72 6.22
C ALA A 209 -12.55 18.96 7.12
N SER A 210 -12.32 20.16 6.59
CA SER A 210 -12.56 21.43 7.31
C SER A 210 -14.04 21.66 7.62
N ALA A 211 -14.94 21.16 6.77
CA ALA A 211 -16.38 21.18 6.99
C ALA A 211 -16.86 20.09 7.96
N GLY A 212 -16.01 19.15 8.37
CA GLY A 212 -16.40 18.01 9.19
C GLY A 212 -17.28 17.01 8.45
N MET A 213 -17.08 16.87 7.14
CA MET A 213 -17.84 15.98 6.26
C MET A 213 -16.90 15.03 5.52
N GLY A 214 -17.35 13.81 5.26
CA GLY A 214 -16.70 12.96 4.28
C GLY A 214 -16.81 13.54 2.87
N VAL A 215 -15.82 13.20 2.03
CA VAL A 215 -15.61 13.86 0.74
C VAL A 215 -16.80 13.68 -0.20
N GLY A 216 -17.38 12.47 -0.28
CA GLY A 216 -18.56 12.21 -1.10
C GLY A 216 -19.78 12.98 -0.62
N ARG A 217 -19.99 13.05 0.70
CA ARG A 217 -21.07 13.88 1.28
C ARG A 217 -20.88 15.36 0.98
N TYR A 218 -19.66 15.87 1.12
CA TYR A 218 -19.33 17.26 0.84
C TYR A 218 -19.58 17.60 -0.64
N ARG A 219 -19.18 16.72 -1.56
CA ARG A 219 -19.47 16.88 -3.00
C ARG A 219 -20.96 16.90 -3.29
N ALA A 220 -21.72 15.96 -2.73
CA ALA A 220 -23.17 15.94 -2.90
C ALA A 220 -23.81 17.20 -2.33
N ALA A 221 -23.30 17.74 -1.22
CA ALA A 221 -23.76 19.01 -0.68
C ALA A 221 -23.50 20.18 -1.64
N LEU A 222 -22.29 20.26 -2.23
CA LEU A 222 -21.96 21.30 -3.22
C LEU A 222 -22.85 21.22 -4.46
N GLU A 223 -23.06 20.01 -4.99
CA GLU A 223 -23.93 19.76 -6.13
C GLU A 223 -25.38 20.15 -5.83
N LEU A 224 -25.88 19.81 -4.64
CA LEU A 224 -27.22 20.20 -4.21
C LEU A 224 -27.37 21.72 -4.06
N MET A 225 -26.37 22.41 -3.51
CA MET A 225 -26.37 23.87 -3.37
C MET A 225 -26.30 24.60 -4.73
N GLU A 226 -25.70 23.97 -5.74
CA GLU A 226 -25.68 24.50 -7.11
C GLU A 226 -27.06 24.39 -7.78
N LEU A 227 -27.79 23.31 -7.52
CA LEU A 227 -29.14 23.08 -8.04
C LEU A 227 -30.23 23.84 -7.28
N ASP A 228 -30.07 23.99 -5.96
CA ASP A 228 -30.99 24.69 -5.06
C ASP A 228 -30.22 25.70 -4.19
N PRO A 229 -30.16 26.98 -4.60
CA PRO A 229 -29.45 28.03 -3.87
C PRO A 229 -30.04 28.36 -2.48
N GLU A 230 -31.22 27.86 -2.12
CA GLU A 230 -31.78 28.04 -0.78
C GLU A 230 -31.18 27.06 0.24
N VAL A 231 -30.62 25.93 -0.22
CA VAL A 231 -29.99 24.93 0.64
C VAL A 231 -28.63 25.44 1.12
N THR A 232 -28.37 25.28 2.42
CA THR A 232 -27.08 25.61 3.02
C THR A 232 -26.25 24.38 3.33
N LEU A 233 -24.93 24.55 3.42
CA LEU A 233 -24.02 23.46 3.81
C LEU A 233 -24.36 22.87 5.19
N GLU A 234 -24.83 23.71 6.14
CA GLU A 234 -25.23 23.24 7.48
C GLU A 234 -26.48 22.36 7.45
N GLU A 235 -27.41 22.63 6.54
CA GLU A 235 -28.56 21.74 6.33
C GLU A 235 -28.11 20.41 5.72
N CYS A 236 -27.20 20.44 4.74
CA CYS A 236 -26.64 19.23 4.12
C CYS A 236 -25.92 18.32 5.12
N LYS A 237 -25.29 18.86 6.16
CA LYS A 237 -24.63 18.05 7.21
C LYS A 237 -25.60 17.11 7.92
N ASN A 238 -26.86 17.53 8.08
CA ASN A 238 -27.92 16.77 8.73
C ASN A 238 -28.64 15.80 7.78
N LEU A 239 -28.34 15.84 6.49
CA LEU A 239 -28.87 14.90 5.51
C LEU A 239 -27.96 13.67 5.40
N SER A 240 -28.58 12.51 5.18
CA SER A 240 -27.87 11.30 4.78
C SER A 240 -27.40 11.41 3.33
N MET A 241 -26.39 10.61 2.97
CA MET A 241 -25.88 10.57 1.60
C MET A 241 -26.99 10.26 0.59
N ARG A 242 -27.85 9.29 0.93
CA ARG A 242 -29.04 8.95 0.15
C ARG A 242 -29.99 10.13 -0.02
N GLN A 243 -30.30 10.85 1.07
CA GLN A 243 -31.21 12.00 0.99
C GLN A 243 -30.67 13.11 0.10
N MET A 244 -29.37 13.40 0.17
CA MET A 244 -28.74 14.37 -0.74
C MET A 244 -28.86 13.91 -2.20
N ARG A 245 -28.53 12.64 -2.49
CA ARG A 245 -28.61 12.06 -3.84
C ARG A 245 -30.03 11.99 -4.38
N ASP A 246 -31.02 11.70 -3.55
CA ASP A 246 -32.44 11.67 -3.93
C ASP A 246 -32.94 13.09 -4.26
N ARG A 247 -32.53 14.13 -3.51
CA ARG A 247 -32.84 15.53 -3.82
C ARG A 247 -32.18 16.00 -5.11
N ILE A 248 -30.89 15.70 -5.29
CA ILE A 248 -30.17 16.00 -6.54
C ILE A 248 -30.90 15.37 -7.72
N ALA A 249 -31.24 14.08 -7.66
CA ALA A 249 -31.95 13.40 -8.75
C ALA A 249 -33.31 14.04 -9.06
N ALA A 250 -34.05 14.49 -8.04
CA ALA A 250 -35.33 15.17 -8.22
C ALA A 250 -35.19 16.55 -8.90
N LEU A 251 -34.11 17.29 -8.60
CA LEU A 251 -33.86 18.62 -9.15
C LEU A 251 -33.20 18.59 -10.53
N SER A 252 -32.32 17.61 -10.78
CA SER A 252 -31.62 17.44 -12.06
C SER A 252 -32.50 16.90 -13.19
N GLY A 253 -33.75 16.48 -12.90
CA GLY A 253 -34.67 15.94 -13.90
C GLY A 253 -34.40 14.48 -14.31
N ASP A 254 -33.44 13.81 -13.67
CA ASP A 254 -33.06 12.40 -13.89
C ASP A 254 -33.96 11.41 -13.12
N GLY A 255 -35.18 11.83 -12.78
CA GLY A 255 -36.15 11.03 -12.04
C GLY A 255 -36.57 9.80 -12.82
N VAL A 256 -36.01 8.64 -12.46
CA VAL A 256 -36.51 7.32 -12.85
C VAL A 256 -38.00 7.25 -12.54
N GLU A 257 -38.83 7.24 -13.58
CA GLU A 257 -40.22 6.79 -13.52
C GLU A 257 -40.21 5.37 -12.95
N ARG A 258 -40.52 5.22 -11.66
CA ARG A 258 -40.92 3.95 -11.08
C ARG A 258 -42.35 3.67 -11.54
N GLU A 259 -42.50 3.08 -12.72
CA GLU A 259 -43.70 2.31 -13.03
C GLU A 259 -43.61 0.96 -12.30
N THR A 260 -44.40 0.80 -11.26
CA THR A 260 -44.77 -0.50 -10.72
C THR A 260 -45.89 -1.09 -11.59
N PRO A 261 -45.72 -2.23 -12.27
CA PRO A 261 -46.85 -2.93 -12.85
C PRO A 261 -47.45 -3.83 -11.76
N ASP A 262 -48.40 -3.28 -11.01
CA ASP A 262 -49.34 -4.10 -10.27
C ASP A 262 -50.26 -4.83 -11.27
N SER A 263 -50.47 -6.10 -10.96
CA SER A 263 -51.13 -7.08 -11.80
C SER A 263 -52.64 -6.84 -11.87
N VAL A 264 -53.20 -6.66 -13.06
CA VAL A 264 -54.62 -6.98 -13.34
C VAL A 264 -54.72 -7.59 -14.74
N GLY A 265 -55.27 -8.80 -14.81
CA GLY A 265 -55.27 -9.62 -16.01
C GLY A 265 -56.42 -9.40 -16.98
N SER A 266 -56.30 -10.18 -18.07
CA SER A 266 -57.37 -10.72 -18.92
C SER A 266 -58.10 -9.74 -19.85
N ARG A 267 -57.79 -9.80 -21.16
CA ARG A 267 -58.56 -10.52 -22.20
C ARG A 267 -58.22 -10.03 -23.62
N ASP A 268 -58.08 -11.02 -24.49
CA ASP A 268 -58.42 -11.07 -25.92
C ASP A 268 -58.70 -9.77 -26.68
N ALA A 269 -57.92 -9.51 -27.73
CA ALA A 269 -58.45 -9.01 -29.01
C ALA A 269 -57.45 -9.24 -30.14
N CYS A 270 -57.86 -10.12 -31.05
CA CYS A 270 -57.28 -10.34 -32.37
C CYS A 270 -57.42 -9.10 -33.28
N GLY A 271 -56.42 -8.87 -34.12
CA GLY A 271 -56.47 -7.84 -35.16
C GLY A 271 -55.47 -8.14 -36.27
N ARG A 272 -55.95 -8.85 -37.32
CA ARG A 272 -55.25 -9.00 -38.60
C ARG A 272 -55.05 -7.64 -39.27
N GLY A 273 -53.91 -7.49 -39.93
CA GLY A 273 -53.66 -6.43 -40.91
C GLY A 273 -52.44 -6.78 -41.76
N GLU A 274 -52.67 -7.51 -42.85
CA GLU A 274 -51.72 -7.64 -43.97
C GLU A 274 -51.46 -6.26 -44.59
N CYS A 275 -50.21 -5.95 -44.94
CA CYS A 275 -49.86 -5.09 -46.07
C CYS A 275 -48.43 -5.44 -46.54
N GLN A 276 -48.35 -5.95 -47.77
CA GLN A 276 -47.14 -6.14 -48.56
C GLN A 276 -46.58 -4.80 -49.03
N GLY A 277 -45.26 -4.74 -49.26
CA GLY A 277 -44.62 -3.59 -49.91
C GLY A 277 -43.14 -3.82 -50.17
N SER A 278 -42.83 -4.44 -51.30
CA SER A 278 -41.51 -4.55 -51.93
C SER A 278 -40.95 -3.20 -52.36
N GLY A 279 -39.62 -3.01 -52.27
CA GLY A 279 -38.93 -1.87 -52.87
C GLY A 279 -37.40 -1.96 -52.72
N GLU A 280 -36.74 -2.41 -53.78
CA GLU A 280 -35.29 -2.47 -53.98
C GLU A 280 -34.63 -1.08 -54.18
N LYS A 281 -33.28 -1.13 -54.08
CA LYS A 281 -32.21 -0.21 -54.55
C LYS A 281 -31.70 0.77 -53.48
N ALA A 282 -30.52 0.49 -52.91
CA ALA A 282 -29.16 0.66 -53.47
C ALA A 282 -28.79 2.14 -53.62
N ASP A 283 -27.82 2.60 -52.82
CA ASP A 283 -26.62 3.20 -53.39
C ASP A 283 -25.48 3.31 -52.36
N GLU A 284 -24.30 3.30 -52.93
CA GLU A 284 -22.99 2.90 -52.45
C GLU A 284 -22.11 4.14 -52.27
N HIS A 285 -21.29 4.24 -51.21
CA HIS A 285 -20.00 4.97 -51.22
C HIS A 285 -19.14 4.46 -50.03
N ARG A 286 -18.13 3.61 -50.25
CA ARG A 286 -16.67 3.92 -50.47
C ARG A 286 -16.10 4.90 -49.42
N TYR A 287 -14.94 4.70 -48.79
CA TYR A 287 -13.78 3.84 -49.06
C TYR A 287 -12.86 3.77 -47.82
N GLY A 288 -12.17 2.65 -47.67
CA GLY A 288 -10.76 2.60 -47.27
C GLY A 288 -10.48 2.02 -45.88
N ARG A 289 -9.40 1.28 -45.62
CA ARG A 289 -8.31 0.73 -46.44
C ARG A 289 -7.45 -0.10 -45.46
N GLU A 290 -7.04 -1.31 -45.88
CA GLU A 290 -5.86 -2.09 -45.42
C GLU A 290 -5.77 -2.52 -43.93
N GLY A 291 -5.35 -3.74 -43.57
CA GLY A 291 -4.88 -4.87 -44.36
C GLY A 291 -4.31 -6.00 -43.48
N LYS A 292 -3.93 -7.08 -44.17
CA LYS A 292 -3.00 -8.19 -43.78
C LYS A 292 -3.46 -9.13 -42.65
N ARG A 293 -3.83 -10.36 -42.99
CA ARG A 293 -3.00 -11.59 -43.22
C ARG A 293 -2.63 -12.34 -41.94
N GLY A 294 -3.14 -13.56 -41.85
CA GLY A 294 -2.70 -14.67 -41.00
C GLY A 294 -3.81 -15.71 -41.04
N GLY A 295 -3.76 -16.80 -41.80
CA GLY A 295 -2.74 -17.85 -41.73
C GLY A 295 -3.34 -19.00 -40.92
N ILE A 296 -4.29 -19.73 -41.49
CA ILE A 296 -4.90 -20.92 -40.87
C ILE A 296 -4.04 -22.12 -41.28
N ASN A 297 -3.44 -22.78 -40.30
CA ASN A 297 -2.84 -24.09 -40.48
C ASN A 297 -3.50 -25.07 -39.51
N SER A 298 -4.09 -26.09 -40.12
CA SER A 298 -4.28 -27.49 -39.75
C SER A 298 -3.90 -27.94 -38.32
N GLY A 299 -4.81 -28.68 -37.71
CA GLY A 299 -4.56 -29.50 -36.53
C GLY A 299 -5.84 -30.17 -36.04
N ASP A 300 -6.35 -31.13 -36.80
CA ASP A 300 -7.39 -32.06 -36.36
C ASP A 300 -6.79 -33.46 -36.48
N ASP A 301 -6.46 -34.05 -35.32
CA ASP A 301 -6.17 -35.48 -35.17
C ASP A 301 -6.32 -35.83 -33.68
N GLY A 302 -7.40 -36.56 -33.38
CA GLY A 302 -7.33 -37.74 -32.53
C GLY A 302 -7.73 -37.61 -31.06
N GLU A 303 -8.43 -38.67 -30.61
CA GLU A 303 -8.76 -39.12 -29.23
C GLU A 303 -10.12 -38.66 -28.66
N ASN A 304 -10.99 -39.54 -28.12
CA ASN A 304 -10.91 -40.97 -27.83
C ASN A 304 -12.31 -41.57 -27.55
N ALA A 305 -12.39 -42.88 -27.82
CA ALA A 305 -13.21 -43.97 -27.27
C ALA A 305 -14.55 -43.71 -26.58
N GLY A 306 -15.55 -44.44 -27.07
CA GLY A 306 -16.50 -45.15 -26.22
C GLY A 306 -16.02 -46.58 -25.94
N ALA A 307 -16.07 -46.96 -24.66
CA ALA A 307 -16.38 -48.28 -24.08
C ALA A 307 -15.96 -48.28 -22.61
#